data_AF-A0A976KSM5-F1
#
_entry.id   AF-A0A976KSM5-F1
#
_cell.length_a   1.000
_cell.length_b   1.000
_cell.length_c   1.000
_cell.angle_alpha   90.00
_cell.angle_beta   90.00
_cell.angle_gamma   90.00
#
_symmetry.space_group_name_H-M   'P 1'
#
loop_
_entity.id
_entity.type
_entity.pdbx_description
1 polymer ?
#
loop_
_entity_poly.entity_id
_entity_poly.type
_entity_poly.pdbx_seq_one_letter_code
_entity_poly.pdbx_strand_id
1 'polypeptide(L)'
;MVSRPTSITVVGWLATVLGTFSLVTVPFTFLLTGTQRFAELSPVPIELQLATSLLGCLVTVICGVAFLKGKDWGRVLYLGFFTASLAYSLITAPVKAAVIPSVAILGGMIFVLYRKPARLFFKGRP
;
A
#
# COMPACT_ATOMS: atom_id res chain seq x y z
N MET A 1 25.03 -16.92 1.27
CA MET A 1 24.01 -15.89 1.60
C MET A 1 23.29 -15.54 0.32
N VAL A 2 21.96 -15.75 0.23
CA VAL A 2 21.19 -15.40 -0.96
C VAL A 2 21.24 -13.88 -1.11
N SER A 3 21.89 -13.40 -2.18
CA SER A 3 22.07 -11.96 -2.39
C SER A 3 20.68 -11.32 -2.58
N ARG A 4 20.37 -10.31 -1.77
CA ARG A 4 19.10 -9.58 -1.88
C ARG A 4 19.04 -8.92 -3.26
N PRO A 5 18.01 -9.21 -4.07
CA PRO A 5 17.79 -8.47 -5.30
C PRO A 5 17.59 -7.00 -4.97
N THR A 6 18.35 -6.12 -5.61
CA THR A 6 18.27 -4.67 -5.42
C THR A 6 16.85 -4.14 -5.59
N SER A 7 16.06 -4.72 -6.51
CA SER A 7 14.65 -4.38 -6.70
C SER A 7 13.77 -4.57 -5.46
N ILE A 8 14.01 -5.60 -4.63
CA ILE A 8 13.23 -5.85 -3.40
C ILE A 8 13.63 -4.85 -2.32
N THR A 9 14.91 -4.53 -2.22
CA THR A 9 15.40 -3.51 -1.29
C THR A 9 14.79 -2.15 -1.63
N VAL A 10 14.76 -1.76 -2.91
CA VAL A 10 14.15 -0.51 -3.35
C VAL A 10 12.65 -0.49 -3.07
N VAL A 11 11.90 -1.54 -3.42
CA VAL A 11 10.44 -1.60 -3.17
C VAL A 11 10.12 -1.63 -1.68
N GLY A 12 10.86 -2.39 -0.89
CA GLY A 12 10.67 -2.45 0.56
C GLY A 12 10.93 -1.10 1.23
N TRP A 13 12.00 -0.41 0.87
CA TRP A 13 12.28 0.93 1.37
C TRP A 13 11.27 1.96 0.87
N LEU A 14 10.91 1.94 -0.41
CA LEU A 14 9.93 2.85 -1.00
C LEU A 14 8.56 2.69 -0.32
N ALA A 15 8.09 1.46 -0.11
CA ALA A 15 6.86 1.20 0.64
C ALA A 15 6.92 1.70 2.09
N THR A 16 8.07 1.51 2.75
CA THR A 16 8.27 1.93 4.15
C THR A 16 8.31 3.46 4.28
N VAL A 17 9.10 4.13 3.43
CA VAL A 17 9.25 5.59 3.45
C VAL A 17 7.95 6.27 3.04
N LEU A 18 7.33 5.83 1.94
CA LEU A 18 6.05 6.40 1.50
C LEU A 18 4.95 6.14 2.52
N GLY A 19 4.85 4.92 3.07
CA GLY A 19 3.86 4.61 4.10
C GLY A 19 4.03 5.45 5.37
N THR A 20 5.28 5.68 5.80
CA THR A 20 5.57 6.52 6.97
C THR A 20 5.29 7.99 6.69
N PHE A 21 5.66 8.47 5.51
CA PHE A 21 5.34 9.83 5.07
C PHE A 21 3.82 10.05 5.00
N SER A 22 3.08 9.08 4.46
CA SER A 22 1.63 9.08 4.40
C SER A 22 0.96 9.05 5.78
N LEU A 23 1.53 8.36 6.77
CA LEU A 23 1.01 8.42 8.16
C LEU A 23 1.04 9.83 8.75
N VAL A 24 2.00 10.66 8.35
CA VAL A 24 2.11 12.06 8.81
C VAL A 24 1.26 12.98 7.94
N THR A 25 1.26 12.78 6.63
CA THR A 25 0.54 13.67 5.71
C THR A 25 -0.97 13.47 5.74
N VAL A 26 -1.49 12.25 5.85
CA VAL A 26 -2.93 11.96 5.90
C VAL A 26 -3.66 12.80 6.97
N PRO A 27 -3.29 12.75 8.27
CA PRO A 27 -3.98 13.55 9.28
C PRO A 27 -3.83 15.05 9.04
N PHE A 28 -2.67 15.52 8.56
CA PHE A 28 -2.48 16.92 8.18
C PHE A 28 -3.41 17.34 7.04
N THR A 29 -3.55 16.51 6.01
CA THR A 29 -4.40 16.77 4.85
C THR A 29 -5.88 16.84 5.23
N PHE A 30 -6.34 16.07 6.22
CA PHE A 30 -7.71 16.15 6.75
C PHE A 30 -7.97 17.39 7.62
N LEU A 31 -6.94 18.02 8.19
CA LEU A 31 -7.06 19.27 8.93
C LEU A 31 -7.17 20.51 8.01
N LEU A 32 -6.82 20.39 6.73
CA LEU A 32 -7.00 21.47 5.76
C LEU A 32 -8.46 21.52 5.27
N THR A 33 -9.09 22.69 5.36
CA THR A 33 -10.50 22.96 4.98
C THR A 33 -10.86 22.60 3.54
N GLY A 34 -9.89 22.52 2.63
CA GLY A 34 -10.11 22.16 1.22
C GLY A 34 -10.50 20.70 0.99
N THR A 35 -10.13 19.77 1.88
CA THR A 35 -10.40 18.33 1.72
C THR A 35 -11.73 17.90 2.32
N GLN A 36 -12.24 18.66 3.30
CA GLN A 36 -13.57 18.44 3.88
C GLN A 36 -14.68 18.54 2.83
N ARG A 37 -14.56 19.49 1.88
CA ARG A 37 -15.52 19.65 0.77
C ARG A 37 -15.57 18.45 -0.20
N PHE A 38 -14.46 17.74 -0.37
CA PHE A 38 -14.44 16.51 -1.18
C PHE A 38 -14.88 15.28 -0.38
N ALA A 39 -14.69 15.32 0.94
CA ALA A 39 -15.19 14.28 1.84
C ALA A 39 -16.72 14.34 2.01
N GLU A 40 -17.33 15.52 1.96
CA GLU A 40 -18.79 15.71 1.92
C GLU A 40 -19.46 15.09 0.67
N LEU A 41 -18.71 14.95 -0.43
CA LEU A 41 -19.17 14.28 -1.65
C LEU A 41 -19.08 12.75 -1.57
N SER A 42 -18.39 12.21 -0.57
CA SER A 42 -18.28 10.77 -0.36
C SER A 42 -19.38 10.28 0.59
N PRO A 43 -20.01 9.13 0.30
CA PRO A 43 -21.06 8.55 1.16
C PRO A 43 -20.51 7.97 2.48
N VAL A 44 -19.21 8.11 2.74
CA VAL A 44 -18.50 7.53 3.88
C VAL A 44 -18.18 8.62 4.89
N PRO A 45 -18.50 8.43 6.18
CA PRO A 45 -18.17 9.41 7.21
C PRO A 45 -16.65 9.66 7.29
N ILE A 46 -16.27 10.93 7.46
CA ILE A 46 -14.88 11.43 7.46
C ILE A 46 -14.00 10.63 8.44
N GLU A 47 -14.54 10.31 9.62
CA GLU A 47 -13.87 9.55 10.68
C GLU A 47 -13.47 8.14 10.19
N LEU A 48 -14.37 7.46 9.49
CA LEU A 48 -14.13 6.12 8.96
C LEU A 48 -13.12 6.17 7.79
N GLN A 49 -13.16 7.23 6.99
CA GLN A 49 -12.20 7.44 5.91
C GLN A 49 -10.78 7.68 6.46
N LEU A 50 -10.65 8.44 7.54
CA LEU A 50 -9.38 8.67 8.22
C LEU A 50 -8.86 7.38 8.87
N ALA A 51 -9.72 6.64 9.57
CA ALA A 51 -9.35 5.37 10.20
C ALA A 51 -8.86 4.33 9.19
N THR A 52 -9.58 4.16 8.08
CA THR A 52 -9.20 3.23 7.00
C THR A 52 -7.93 3.66 6.28
N SER A 53 -7.72 4.97 6.08
CA SER A 53 -6.49 5.51 5.48
C SER A 53 -5.27 5.28 6.37
N LEU A 54 -5.39 5.53 7.68
CA LEU A 54 -4.32 5.28 8.65
C LEU A 54 -3.99 3.78 8.76
N LEU A 55 -5.02 2.93 8.81
CA LEU A 55 -4.84 1.47 8.78
C LEU A 55 -4.10 1.04 7.51
N GLY A 56 -4.47 1.57 6.35
CA GLY A 56 -3.79 1.27 5.09
C GLY A 56 -2.33 1.68 5.09
N CYS A 57 -2.01 2.85 5.64
CA CYS A 57 -0.63 3.31 5.76
C CYS A 57 0.20 2.40 6.70
N LEU A 58 -0.35 2.03 7.86
CA LEU A 58 0.30 1.09 8.79
C LEU A 58 0.57 -0.26 8.13
N VAL A 59 -0.42 -0.82 7.44
CA VAL A 59 -0.27 -2.09 6.72
C VAL A 59 0.80 -1.99 5.63
N THR A 60 0.88 -0.86 4.92
CA THR A 60 1.90 -0.62 3.90
C THR A 60 3.31 -0.63 4.49
N VAL A 61 3.51 0.02 5.64
CA VAL A 61 4.78 0.02 6.37
C VAL A 61 5.15 -1.39 6.84
N ILE A 62 4.20 -2.13 7.43
CA ILE A 62 4.40 -3.51 7.88
C ILE A 62 4.81 -4.42 6.70
N CYS A 63 4.14 -4.28 5.55
CA CYS A 63 4.48 -5.00 4.33
C CYS A 63 5.89 -4.64 3.84
N GLY A 64 6.24 -3.35 3.81
CA GLY A 64 7.58 -2.87 3.42
C GLY A 64 8.68 -3.50 4.29
N VAL A 65 8.50 -3.51 5.60
CA VAL A 65 9.44 -4.17 6.54
C VAL A 65 9.47 -5.68 6.34
N ALA A 66 8.33 -6.32 6.07
CA ALA A 66 8.27 -7.75 5.79
C ALA A 66 9.00 -8.13 4.48
N PHE A 67 8.89 -7.29 3.44
CA PHE A 67 9.63 -7.45 2.19
C PHE A 67 11.13 -7.31 2.40
N LEU A 68 11.54 -6.31 3.18
CA LEU A 68 12.94 -6.16 3.58
C LEU A 68 13.39 -7.41 4.34
N LYS A 69 12.60 -7.98 5.23
CA LYS A 69 12.97 -9.20 5.95
C LYS A 69 12.87 -10.50 5.13
N GLY A 70 12.45 -10.44 3.86
CA GLY A 70 12.27 -11.62 3.00
C GLY A 70 11.18 -12.57 3.49
N LYS A 71 10.21 -12.08 4.28
CA LYS A 71 9.12 -12.91 4.81
C LYS A 71 8.03 -13.09 3.76
N ASP A 72 7.78 -14.34 3.35
CA ASP A 72 6.76 -14.66 2.35
C ASP A 72 5.35 -14.17 2.73
N TRP A 73 5.02 -14.15 4.03
CA TRP A 73 3.71 -13.70 4.49
C TRP A 73 3.43 -12.22 4.18
N GLY A 74 4.47 -11.39 4.03
CA GLY A 74 4.32 -9.99 3.61
C GLY A 74 3.67 -9.87 2.23
N ARG A 75 3.91 -10.81 1.32
CA ARG A 75 3.29 -10.81 -0.02
C ARG A 75 1.81 -11.10 0.05
N VAL A 76 1.43 -12.10 0.85
CA VAL A 76 0.03 -12.51 1.02
C VAL A 76 -0.77 -11.40 1.68
N LEU A 77 -0.18 -10.76 2.70
CA LEU A 77 -0.80 -9.65 3.41
C LEU A 77 -0.96 -8.43 2.50
N TYR A 78 0.06 -8.08 1.72
CA TYR A 78 -0.04 -6.99 0.73
C TYR A 78 -1.10 -7.29 -0.33
N LEU A 79 -1.07 -8.49 -0.92
CA LEU A 79 -2.03 -8.88 -1.94
C LEU A 79 -3.48 -8.84 -1.40
N GLY A 80 -3.74 -9.48 -0.26
CA GLY A 80 -5.08 -9.55 0.32
C GLY A 80 -5.59 -8.19 0.77
N PHE A 81 -4.77 -7.41 1.48
CA PHE A 81 -5.18 -6.11 1.98
C PHE A 81 -5.43 -5.12 0.83
N PHE A 82 -4.49 -4.99 -0.11
CA PHE A 82 -4.62 -4.02 -1.18
C PHE A 82 -5.71 -4.39 -2.19
N THR A 83 -5.97 -5.68 -2.43
CA THR A 83 -7.11 -6.09 -3.27
C THR A 83 -8.45 -5.78 -2.60
N ALA A 84 -8.57 -6.00 -1.29
CA ALA A 84 -9.75 -5.61 -0.52
C ALA A 84 -9.93 -4.08 -0.49
N SER A 85 -8.85 -3.31 -0.29
CA SER A 85 -8.88 -1.85 -0.36
C SER A 85 -9.29 -1.35 -1.74
N LEU A 86 -8.86 -2.01 -2.82
CA LEU A 86 -9.22 -1.63 -4.18
C LEU A 86 -10.70 -1.91 -4.46
N ALA A 87 -11.22 -3.06 -4.01
CA ALA A 87 -12.65 -3.37 -4.07
C ALA A 87 -13.49 -2.36 -3.28
N TYR A 88 -13.05 -2.01 -2.07
CA TYR A 88 -13.68 -0.97 -1.25
C TYR A 88 -13.67 0.40 -1.97
N SER A 89 -12.54 0.80 -2.55
CA SER A 89 -12.42 2.04 -3.33
C SER A 89 -13.32 2.03 -4.58
N LEU A 90 -13.53 0.90 -5.25
CA LEU A 90 -14.44 0.84 -6.40
C LEU A 90 -15.91 1.12 -6.05
N ILE A 91 -16.30 0.75 -4.83
CA ILE A 91 -17.65 0.94 -4.30
C ILE A 91 -17.81 2.36 -3.74
N THR A 92 -16.78 2.89 -3.08
CA THR A 92 -16.85 4.16 -2.33
C THR A 92 -16.32 5.38 -3.07
N ALA A 93 -15.53 5.22 -4.14
CA ALA A 93 -14.92 6.34 -4.83
C ALA A 93 -15.96 7.15 -5.65
N PRO A 94 -16.04 8.48 -5.45
CA PRO A 94 -16.91 9.35 -6.24
C PRO A 94 -16.42 9.48 -7.69
N VAL A 95 -15.10 9.31 -7.92
CA VAL A 95 -14.48 9.37 -9.25
C VAL A 95 -13.71 8.08 -9.49
N LYS A 96 -14.32 7.15 -10.25
CA LYS A 96 -13.72 5.85 -10.59
C LYS A 96 -12.36 5.97 -11.29
N ALA A 97 -12.09 7.08 -11.98
CA ALA A 97 -10.79 7.34 -12.60
C ALA A 97 -9.64 7.42 -11.58
N ALA A 98 -9.91 7.78 -10.33
CA ALA A 98 -8.91 7.80 -9.25
C ALA A 98 -8.42 6.40 -8.85
N VAL A 99 -9.15 5.34 -9.23
CA VAL A 99 -8.77 3.93 -8.95
C VAL A 99 -7.73 3.41 -9.95
N ILE A 100 -7.69 3.96 -11.17
CA ILE A 100 -6.75 3.56 -12.23
C ILE A 100 -5.29 3.61 -11.77
N PRO A 101 -4.77 4.72 -11.19
CA PRO A 101 -3.40 4.77 -10.70
C PRO A 101 -3.14 3.78 -9.56
N SER A 102 -4.12 3.53 -8.68
CA SER A 102 -3.99 2.55 -7.60
C SER A 102 -3.83 1.13 -8.13
N VAL A 103 -4.57 0.75 -9.17
CA VAL A 103 -4.44 -0.55 -9.85
C VAL A 103 -3.05 -0.69 -10.47
N ALA A 104 -2.55 0.36 -11.13
CA ALA A 104 -1.24 0.34 -11.78
C ALA A 104 -0.09 0.14 -10.77
N ILE A 105 -0.13 0.85 -9.63
CA ILE A 105 0.88 0.73 -8.57
C ILE A 105 0.84 -0.65 -7.94
N LEU A 106 -0.36 -1.16 -7.63
CA LEU A 106 -0.55 -2.50 -7.05
C LEU A 106 -0.03 -3.58 -8.00
N GLY A 107 -0.39 -3.51 -9.29
CA GLY A 107 0.09 -4.42 -10.32
C GLY A 107 1.61 -4.37 -10.48
N GLY A 108 2.21 -3.17 -10.50
CA GLY A 108 3.66 -2.98 -10.54
C GLY A 108 4.37 -3.59 -9.33
N MET A 109 3.84 -3.39 -8.12
CA MET A 109 4.38 -4.00 -6.91
C MET A 109 4.30 -5.52 -6.95
N ILE A 110 3.15 -6.11 -7.31
CA ILE A 110 2.99 -7.56 -7.45
C ILE A 110 4.00 -8.10 -8.46
N PHE A 111 4.15 -7.45 -9.61
CA PHE A 111 5.09 -7.90 -10.64
C PHE A 111 6.53 -7.97 -10.10
N VAL A 112 6.98 -6.96 -9.35
CA VAL A 112 8.30 -6.97 -8.73
C VAL A 112 8.39 -8.04 -7.62
N LEU A 113 7.35 -8.17 -6.80
CA LEU A 113 7.29 -9.11 -5.68
C LEU A 113 7.28 -10.58 -6.13
N TYR A 114 6.64 -10.90 -7.26
CA TYR A 114 6.52 -12.27 -7.78
C TYR A 114 7.56 -12.63 -8.86
N ARG A 115 8.42 -11.69 -9.25
CA ARG A 115 9.51 -11.95 -10.19
C ARG A 115 10.41 -13.08 -9.68
N LYS A 116 10.92 -13.94 -10.57
CA LYS A 116 11.81 -15.08 -10.25
C LYS A 116 12.90 -14.80 -9.18
N PRO A 117 13.71 -13.72 -9.27
CA PRO A 117 14.75 -13.44 -8.27
C PRO A 117 14.16 -13.11 -6.89
N ALA A 118 13.00 -12.46 -6.84
CA ALA A 118 12.30 -12.26 -5.59
C ALA A 118 11.72 -13.56 -5.06
N ARG A 119 11.12 -14.41 -5.90
CA ARG A 119 10.57 -15.69 -5.43
C ARG A 119 11.63 -16.58 -4.75
N LEU A 120 12.86 -16.56 -5.23
CA LEU A 120 14.02 -17.24 -4.64
C LEU A 120 14.41 -16.63 -3.28
N PHE A 121 14.51 -15.30 -3.20
CA PHE A 121 14.88 -14.59 -1.97
C PHE A 121 13.93 -14.91 -0.80
N PHE A 122 12.63 -14.93 -1.05
CA PHE A 122 11.65 -15.18 0.01
C PHE A 122 11.49 -16.68 0.36
N LYS A 123 11.71 -17.60 -0.60
CA LYS A 123 11.69 -19.05 -0.34
C LYS A 123 12.89 -19.56 0.49
N GLY A 124 13.87 -18.69 0.80
CA GLY A 124 15.05 -19.05 1.56
C GLY A 124 15.95 -20.09 0.88
N ARG A 125 15.80 -20.31 -0.44
CA ARG A 125 16.63 -21.25 -1.21
C ARG A 125 17.62 -20.49 -2.11
N PRO A 126 18.89 -20.94 -2.17
CA PRO A 126 19.92 -20.33 -3.01
C PRO A 126 19.55 -20.33 -4.49
#